data_AF-A0A7C1PRU1-F1
#
_entry.id   AF-A0A7C1PRU1-F1
#
_cell.length_a   1.000
_cell.length_b   1.000
_cell.length_c   1.000
_cell.angle_alpha   90.00
_cell.angle_beta   90.00
_cell.angle_gamma   90.00
#
_symmetry.space_group_name_H-M   'P 1'
#
loop_
_entity.id
_entity.type
_entity.pdbx_description
1 polymer ?
#
loop_
_entity_poly.entity_id
_entity_poly.type
_entity_poly.pdbx_seq_one_letter_code
_entity_poly.pdbx_strand_id
1 'polypeptide(L)'
;MSSGPGVSLPETLGAISREIAADSPLFAEDLTATPGDGVGAGYSELFTVAAGDCGAVRANRYRFALEYIFEGYLLHYGSSRLLRSGRRDFRLLAGDYMYARGLDRMAALEDIFCIKMLSRLIEFCSFVHCEGLEPRLALDAWSVVTLCLAGHARGGCDSSWRDGFESCRRALWEGDPERASLSGLRDLMLADIDPGRHKKTGVILTNIYADLHQERRPDGD
;
A
#
# COMPACT_ATOMS: atom_id res chain seq x y z
N MET A 1 19.85 15.32 -18.97
CA MET A 1 19.85 15.01 -17.52
C MET A 1 19.27 13.61 -17.41
N SER A 2 20.12 12.63 -17.06
CA SER A 2 19.73 11.22 -17.03
C SER A 2 18.86 10.99 -15.79
N SER A 3 17.58 10.73 -16.01
CA SER A 3 16.68 10.17 -15.00
C SER A 3 17.29 8.86 -14.54
N GLY A 4 17.72 8.76 -13.28
CA GLY A 4 18.16 7.49 -12.71
C GLY A 4 17.05 6.44 -12.90
N PRO A 5 17.39 5.13 -13.02
CA PRO A 5 16.40 4.10 -13.23
C PRO A 5 15.46 4.10 -12.02
N GLY A 6 14.25 4.62 -12.20
CA GLY A 6 13.22 4.54 -11.19
C GLY A 6 12.91 3.07 -10.99
N VAL A 7 13.25 2.53 -9.82
CA VAL A 7 13.04 1.12 -9.50
C VAL A 7 11.56 0.81 -9.76
N SER A 8 11.28 -0.28 -10.47
CA SER A 8 9.92 -0.70 -10.79
C SER A 8 9.30 -1.51 -9.65
N LEU A 9 7.98 -1.72 -9.66
CA LEU A 9 7.36 -2.64 -8.70
C LEU A 9 7.97 -4.07 -8.79
N PRO A 10 8.13 -4.70 -9.97
CA PRO A 10 8.74 -6.03 -10.07
C PRO A 10 10.14 -6.11 -9.46
N GLU A 11 10.97 -5.08 -9.64
CA GLU A 11 12.30 -5.04 -9.00
C GLU A 11 12.21 -4.93 -7.48
N THR A 12 11.21 -4.18 -6.97
CA THR A 12 10.96 -4.01 -5.54
C THR A 12 10.49 -5.33 -4.93
N LEU A 13 9.50 -5.99 -5.56
CA LEU A 13 9.00 -7.31 -5.16
C LEU A 13 10.10 -8.37 -5.24
N GLY A 14 10.90 -8.40 -6.31
CA GLY A 14 12.01 -9.35 -6.43
C GLY A 14 13.09 -9.15 -5.36
N ALA A 15 13.35 -7.92 -4.93
CA ALA A 15 14.25 -7.64 -3.82
C ALA A 15 13.67 -8.09 -2.47
N ILE A 16 12.37 -7.87 -2.23
CA ILE A 16 11.67 -8.36 -1.05
C ILE A 16 11.70 -9.90 -1.03
N SER A 17 11.40 -10.57 -2.15
CA SER A 17 11.46 -12.04 -2.26
C SER A 17 12.82 -12.60 -1.85
N ARG A 18 13.91 -12.00 -2.36
CA ARG A 18 15.27 -12.43 -2.00
C ARG A 18 15.56 -12.27 -0.51
N GLU A 19 15.09 -11.18 0.08
CA GLU A 19 15.28 -10.91 1.50
C GLU A 19 14.53 -11.91 2.37
N ILE A 20 13.22 -12.10 2.13
CA ILE A 20 12.43 -13.01 2.97
C ILE A 20 12.85 -14.48 2.81
N ALA A 21 13.31 -14.88 1.62
CA ALA A 21 13.89 -16.20 1.40
C ALA A 21 15.18 -16.43 2.20
N ALA A 22 15.98 -15.38 2.40
CA ALA A 22 17.19 -15.45 3.22
C ALA A 22 16.86 -15.53 4.72
N ASP A 23 15.74 -14.93 5.14
CA ASP A 23 15.32 -14.93 6.55
C ASP A 23 14.72 -16.27 7.00
N SER A 24 14.12 -17.06 6.11
CA SER A 24 13.56 -18.38 6.45
C SER A 24 13.43 -19.32 5.25
N PRO A 25 13.81 -20.62 5.39
CA PRO A 25 13.52 -21.64 4.39
C PRO A 25 12.02 -21.77 4.06
N LEU A 26 11.15 -21.53 5.05
CA LEU A 26 9.69 -21.59 4.83
C LEU A 26 9.23 -20.54 3.81
N PHE A 27 9.82 -19.33 3.85
CA PHE A 27 9.55 -18.33 2.80
C PHE A 27 10.11 -18.78 1.46
N ALA A 28 11.35 -19.27 1.42
CA ALA A 28 11.98 -19.70 0.18
C ALA A 28 11.18 -20.80 -0.53
N GLU A 29 10.61 -21.74 0.23
CA GLU A 29 9.79 -22.82 -0.29
C GLU A 29 8.44 -22.34 -0.84
N ASP A 30 7.88 -21.25 -0.30
CA ASP A 30 6.54 -20.75 -0.62
C ASP A 30 6.48 -19.55 -1.56
N LEU A 31 7.62 -19.03 -2.01
CA LEU A 31 7.67 -17.97 -3.03
C LEU A 31 7.03 -18.41 -4.36
N THR A 32 6.38 -17.46 -5.03
CA THR A 32 5.97 -17.61 -6.41
C THR A 32 7.19 -17.60 -7.33
N ALA A 33 7.09 -18.32 -8.46
CA ALA A 33 8.19 -18.39 -9.42
C ALA A 33 8.48 -17.03 -10.09
N THR A 34 7.43 -16.22 -10.26
CA THR A 34 7.46 -14.88 -10.86
C THR A 34 6.77 -13.89 -9.90
N PRO A 35 7.50 -13.32 -8.92
CA PRO A 35 6.94 -12.35 -7.99
C PRO A 35 6.34 -11.14 -8.73
N GLY A 36 5.05 -10.89 -8.49
CA GLY A 36 4.32 -9.80 -9.14
C GLY A 36 3.99 -10.02 -10.62
N ASP A 37 4.00 -11.26 -11.12
CA ASP A 37 3.53 -11.55 -12.48
C ASP A 37 2.08 -11.09 -12.68
N GLY A 38 1.83 -10.40 -13.78
CA GLY A 38 0.52 -9.79 -14.07
C GLY A 38 0.13 -8.58 -13.22
N VAL A 39 0.93 -8.18 -12.23
CA VAL A 39 0.62 -7.02 -11.36
C VAL A 39 0.94 -5.72 -12.08
N GLY A 40 -0.07 -4.86 -12.21
CA GLY A 40 0.03 -3.67 -13.05
C GLY A 40 0.64 -2.45 -12.36
N ALA A 41 0.52 -2.34 -11.03
CA ALA A 41 1.18 -1.28 -10.23
C ALA A 41 1.11 -1.51 -8.71
N GLY A 42 1.87 -0.72 -7.93
CA GLY A 42 1.91 -0.81 -6.46
C GLY A 42 1.98 0.54 -5.74
N TYR A 43 1.86 0.51 -4.41
CA TYR A 43 1.88 1.72 -3.57
C TYR A 43 3.27 2.38 -3.50
N SER A 44 4.35 1.62 -3.73
CA SER A 44 5.70 2.15 -3.93
C SER A 44 5.78 3.05 -5.18
N GLU A 45 5.12 2.67 -6.27
CA GLU A 45 5.08 3.46 -7.50
C GLU A 45 4.21 4.70 -7.32
N LEU A 46 3.03 4.55 -6.68
CA LEU A 46 2.17 5.68 -6.30
C LEU A 46 2.97 6.70 -5.47
N PHE A 47 3.65 6.25 -4.42
CA PHE A 47 4.50 7.09 -3.58
C PHE A 47 5.57 7.80 -4.41
N THR A 48 6.28 7.06 -5.26
CA THR A 48 7.39 7.60 -6.05
C THR A 48 6.93 8.71 -6.99
N VAL A 49 5.81 8.49 -7.68
CA VAL A 49 5.23 9.47 -8.60
C VAL A 49 4.75 10.71 -7.83
N ALA A 50 4.06 10.51 -6.71
CA ALA A 50 3.50 11.61 -5.90
C ALA A 50 4.56 12.43 -5.16
N ALA A 51 5.63 11.80 -4.70
CA ALA A 51 6.71 12.47 -3.97
C ALA A 51 7.64 13.29 -4.91
N GLY A 52 7.68 12.95 -6.20
CA GLY A 52 8.51 13.62 -7.19
C GLY A 52 10.00 13.60 -6.86
N ASP A 53 10.76 14.52 -7.46
CA ASP A 53 12.23 14.56 -7.33
C ASP A 53 12.70 14.92 -5.91
N CYS A 54 11.91 15.70 -5.17
CA CYS A 54 12.17 16.04 -3.76
C CYS A 54 12.20 14.80 -2.86
N GLY A 55 11.50 13.73 -3.24
CA GLY A 55 11.44 12.48 -2.50
C GLY A 55 12.61 11.53 -2.78
N ALA A 56 13.40 11.72 -3.84
CA ALA A 56 14.26 10.67 -4.40
C ALA A 56 15.24 10.02 -3.40
N VAL A 57 15.82 10.78 -2.47
CA VAL A 57 16.77 10.27 -1.46
C VAL A 57 16.07 9.44 -0.38
N ARG A 58 14.86 9.83 0.03
CA ARG A 58 14.05 9.10 1.03
C ARG A 58 13.19 8.01 0.39
N ALA A 59 12.87 8.15 -0.89
CA ALA A 59 11.89 7.36 -1.61
C ALA A 59 12.21 5.87 -1.59
N ASN A 60 13.47 5.48 -1.75
CA ASN A 60 13.83 4.07 -1.67
C ASN A 60 13.42 3.44 -0.34
N ARG A 61 13.59 4.14 0.78
CA ARG A 61 13.26 3.57 2.10
C ARG A 61 11.75 3.47 2.32
N TYR A 62 10.96 4.47 1.92
CA TYR A 62 9.50 4.40 1.98
C TYR A 62 8.94 3.32 1.04
N ARG A 63 9.47 3.23 -0.19
CA ARG A 63 8.99 2.28 -1.21
C ARG A 63 9.03 0.84 -0.71
N PHE A 64 10.17 0.39 -0.22
CA PHE A 64 10.31 -0.98 0.27
C PHE A 64 9.37 -1.25 1.43
N ALA A 65 9.32 -0.33 2.39
CA ALA A 65 8.49 -0.49 3.56
C ALA A 65 6.99 -0.52 3.21
N LEU A 66 6.53 0.33 2.29
CA LEU A 66 5.13 0.31 1.83
C LEU A 66 4.74 -1.02 1.19
N GLU A 67 5.58 -1.59 0.33
CA GLU A 67 5.27 -2.89 -0.28
C GLU A 67 5.36 -4.04 0.72
N TYR A 68 6.28 -4.00 1.68
CA TYR A 68 6.29 -4.96 2.80
C TYR A 68 4.96 -4.94 3.56
N ILE A 69 4.51 -3.74 3.97
CA ILE A 69 3.28 -3.59 4.73
C ILE A 69 2.07 -3.99 3.87
N PHE A 70 2.05 -3.63 2.58
CA PHE A 70 0.95 -4.00 1.70
C PHE A 70 0.91 -5.51 1.41
N GLU A 71 2.05 -6.19 1.28
CA GLU A 71 2.08 -7.67 1.24
C GLU A 71 1.57 -8.28 2.54
N GLY A 72 1.87 -7.70 3.70
CA GLY A 72 1.28 -8.11 4.97
C GLY A 72 -0.24 -7.99 4.97
N TYR A 73 -0.77 -6.88 4.45
CA TYR A 73 -2.21 -6.69 4.25
C TYR A 73 -2.81 -7.73 3.31
N LEU A 74 -2.18 -7.99 2.16
CA LEU A 74 -2.64 -8.98 1.20
C LEU A 74 -2.63 -10.39 1.79
N LEU A 75 -1.60 -10.76 2.55
CA LEU A 75 -1.55 -12.08 3.21
C LEU A 75 -2.70 -12.28 4.20
N HIS A 76 -3.12 -11.22 4.89
CA HIS A 76 -4.23 -11.26 5.84
C HIS A 76 -5.61 -11.23 5.16
N TYR A 77 -5.76 -10.44 4.09
CA TYR A 77 -7.08 -10.05 3.60
C TYR A 77 -7.32 -10.22 2.10
N GLY A 78 -6.32 -10.68 1.34
CA GLY A 78 -6.40 -10.91 -0.10
C GLY A 78 -5.41 -11.98 -0.53
N SER A 79 -4.75 -11.73 -1.67
CA SER A 79 -3.75 -12.63 -2.24
C SER A 79 -2.41 -11.95 -2.37
N SER A 80 -1.39 -12.59 -1.79
CA SER A 80 -0.01 -12.11 -1.86
C SER A 80 0.49 -12.12 -3.29
N ARG A 81 1.31 -11.12 -3.63
CA ARG A 81 2.00 -11.06 -4.93
C ARG A 81 3.34 -11.82 -4.90
N LEU A 82 3.79 -12.23 -3.71
CA LEU A 82 5.08 -12.86 -3.47
C LEU A 82 4.99 -14.34 -3.08
N LEU A 83 3.98 -14.71 -2.30
CA LEU A 83 3.83 -16.05 -1.75
C LEU A 83 2.65 -16.76 -2.39
N ARG A 84 2.80 -18.06 -2.64
CA ARG A 84 1.69 -18.90 -3.10
C ARG A 84 0.58 -18.91 -2.06
N SER A 85 -0.64 -19.22 -2.49
CA SER A 85 -1.77 -19.50 -1.60
C SER A 85 -1.50 -20.78 -0.79
N GLY A 86 -0.66 -20.64 0.23
CA GLY A 86 -0.22 -21.71 1.12
C GLY A 86 -1.19 -21.92 2.28
N ARG A 87 -0.75 -22.71 3.26
CA ARG A 87 -1.54 -23.00 4.46
C ARG A 87 -1.92 -21.72 5.21
N ARG A 88 -3.14 -21.68 5.74
CA ARG A 88 -3.70 -20.50 6.43
C ARG A 88 -2.86 -20.04 7.62
N ASP A 89 -2.30 -20.97 8.37
CA ASP A 89 -1.46 -20.69 9.54
C ASP A 89 -0.13 -20.01 9.17
N PHE A 90 0.52 -20.50 8.12
CA PHE A 90 1.72 -19.88 7.58
C PHE A 90 1.41 -18.49 7.02
N ARG A 91 0.32 -18.35 6.25
CA ARG A 91 -0.10 -17.04 5.73
C ARG A 91 -0.31 -15.99 6.81
N LEU A 92 -0.95 -16.36 7.93
CA LEU A 92 -1.17 -15.45 9.05
C LEU A 92 0.16 -14.94 9.62
N LEU A 93 1.06 -15.87 9.95
CA LEU A 93 2.38 -15.52 10.51
C LEU A 93 3.28 -14.79 9.50
N ALA A 94 3.18 -15.14 8.22
CA ALA A 94 3.84 -14.43 7.13
C ALA A 94 3.31 -12.99 7.02
N GLY A 95 2.00 -12.78 7.17
CA GLY A 95 1.40 -11.45 7.20
C GLY A 95 1.96 -10.60 8.34
N ASP A 96 1.99 -11.16 9.55
CA ASP A 96 2.56 -10.49 10.74
C ASP A 96 4.04 -10.17 10.57
N TYR A 97 4.80 -11.11 10.00
CA TYR A 97 6.21 -10.91 9.66
C TYR A 97 6.39 -9.74 8.69
N MET A 98 5.62 -9.70 7.60
CA MET A 98 5.74 -8.66 6.57
C MET A 98 5.37 -7.28 7.13
N TYR A 99 4.32 -7.20 7.97
CA TYR A 99 4.00 -5.97 8.70
C TYR A 99 5.14 -5.52 9.62
N ALA A 100 5.66 -6.42 10.46
CA ALA A 100 6.73 -6.09 11.40
C ALA A 100 7.99 -5.60 10.67
N ARG A 101 8.41 -6.29 9.60
CA ARG A 101 9.56 -5.89 8.77
C ARG A 101 9.36 -4.53 8.09
N GLY A 102 8.17 -4.29 7.55
CA GLY A 102 7.85 -3.02 6.92
C GLY A 102 7.81 -1.86 7.93
N LEU A 103 7.23 -2.08 9.11
CA LEU A 103 7.18 -1.09 10.18
C LEU A 103 8.56 -0.80 10.78
N ASP A 104 9.41 -1.81 10.97
CA ASP A 104 10.80 -1.65 11.41
C ASP A 104 11.59 -0.75 10.44
N ARG A 105 11.43 -0.98 9.13
CA ARG A 105 12.01 -0.13 8.08
C ARG A 105 11.50 1.30 8.12
N MET A 106 10.20 1.51 8.40
CA MET A 106 9.65 2.87 8.58
C MET A 106 10.15 3.52 9.88
N ALA A 107 10.27 2.77 10.96
CA ALA A 107 10.74 3.29 12.25
C ALA A 107 12.19 3.77 12.16
N ALA A 108 13.03 3.09 11.37
CA ALA A 108 14.40 3.51 11.06
C ALA A 108 14.48 4.85 10.27
N LEU A 109 13.35 5.40 9.82
CA LEU A 109 13.28 6.76 9.26
C LEU A 109 13.12 7.84 10.33
N GLU A 110 12.85 7.44 11.57
CA GLU A 110 12.53 8.33 12.70
C GLU A 110 11.39 9.31 12.39
N ASP A 111 10.50 8.91 11.48
CA ASP A 111 9.36 9.69 11.03
C ASP A 111 8.10 9.26 11.78
N ILE A 112 7.84 9.95 12.89
CA ILE A 112 6.65 9.72 13.74
C ILE A 112 5.36 9.97 12.97
N PHE A 113 5.33 10.89 12.00
CA PHE A 113 4.13 11.13 11.20
C PHE A 113 3.81 9.90 10.36
N CYS A 114 4.82 9.30 9.72
CA CYS A 114 4.66 8.09 8.94
C CYS A 114 4.13 6.92 9.77
N ILE A 115 4.74 6.66 10.92
CA ILE A 115 4.28 5.60 11.84
C ILE A 115 2.83 5.82 12.24
N LYS A 116 2.46 7.04 12.63
CA LYS A 116 1.07 7.36 13.00
C LYS A 116 0.09 7.07 11.86
N MET A 117 0.40 7.53 10.64
CA MET A 117 -0.49 7.33 9.49
C MET A 117 -0.63 5.85 9.12
N LEU A 118 0.45 5.08 9.17
CA LEU A 118 0.41 3.65 8.87
C LEU A 118 -0.33 2.84 9.95
N SER A 119 -0.15 3.18 11.23
CA SER A 119 -0.94 2.56 12.30
C SER A 119 -2.44 2.82 12.12
N ARG A 120 -2.83 4.04 11.72
CA ARG A 120 -4.23 4.39 11.41
C ARG A 120 -4.76 3.65 10.19
N LEU A 121 -3.93 3.47 9.17
CA LEU A 121 -4.27 2.69 8.00
C LEU A 121 -4.54 1.22 8.37
N ILE A 122 -3.63 0.59 9.10
CA ILE A 122 -3.77 -0.82 9.50
C ILE A 122 -5.01 -1.01 10.37
N GLU A 123 -5.23 -0.13 11.36
CA GLU A 123 -6.45 -0.09 12.18
C GLU A 123 -7.72 -0.03 11.30
N PHE A 124 -7.74 0.89 10.33
CA PHE A 124 -8.89 1.06 9.43
C PHE A 124 -9.10 -0.14 8.51
N CYS A 125 -8.03 -0.74 7.97
CA CYS A 125 -8.13 -1.96 7.17
C CYS A 125 -8.74 -3.10 7.99
N SER A 126 -8.27 -3.31 9.23
CA SER A 126 -8.85 -4.32 10.12
C SER A 126 -10.32 -4.05 10.42
N PHE A 127 -10.71 -2.78 10.63
CA PHE A 127 -12.11 -2.38 10.81
C PHE A 127 -12.97 -2.69 9.58
N VAL A 128 -12.54 -2.29 8.38
CA VAL A 128 -13.26 -2.56 7.12
C VAL A 128 -13.56 -4.05 6.96
N HIS A 129 -12.59 -4.91 7.22
CA HIS A 129 -12.75 -6.37 7.10
C HIS A 129 -13.56 -6.97 8.25
N CYS A 130 -13.43 -6.46 9.48
CA CYS A 130 -14.20 -6.93 10.63
C CYS A 130 -15.70 -6.61 10.48
N GLU A 131 -16.02 -5.41 10.00
CA GLU A 131 -17.40 -4.97 9.78
C GLU A 131 -17.99 -5.46 8.45
N GLY A 132 -17.21 -6.22 7.65
CA GLY A 132 -17.66 -6.74 6.35
C GLY A 132 -17.98 -5.64 5.33
N LEU A 133 -17.32 -4.47 5.45
CA LEU A 133 -17.49 -3.37 4.51
C LEU A 133 -16.82 -3.68 3.17
N GLU A 134 -17.16 -2.91 2.14
CA GLU A 134 -16.59 -3.05 0.82
C GLU A 134 -15.04 -2.99 0.86
N PRO A 135 -14.32 -4.05 0.41
CA PRO A 135 -12.85 -4.10 0.47
C PRO A 135 -12.16 -2.93 -0.25
N ARG A 136 -12.85 -2.33 -1.23
CA ARG A 136 -12.39 -1.14 -1.94
C ARG A 136 -12.10 0.04 -1.01
N LEU A 137 -12.82 0.17 0.11
CA LEU A 137 -12.58 1.23 1.10
C LEU A 137 -11.17 1.14 1.68
N ALA A 138 -10.68 -0.06 1.97
CA ALA A 138 -9.32 -0.26 2.47
C ALA A 138 -8.27 0.19 1.44
N LEU A 139 -8.48 -0.07 0.15
CA LEU A 139 -7.56 0.31 -0.92
C LEU A 139 -7.56 1.82 -1.19
N ASP A 140 -8.73 2.45 -1.07
CA ASP A 140 -8.85 3.90 -1.14
C ASP A 140 -8.12 4.54 0.04
N ALA A 141 -8.24 3.98 1.25
CA ALA A 141 -7.44 4.40 2.41
C ALA A 141 -5.94 4.21 2.19
N TRP A 142 -5.50 3.08 1.64
CA TRP A 142 -4.10 2.86 1.27
C TRP A 142 -3.59 3.95 0.31
N SER A 143 -4.42 4.34 -0.66
CA SER A 143 -4.10 5.39 -1.63
C SER A 143 -3.97 6.75 -0.95
N VAL A 144 -4.97 7.14 -0.15
CA VAL A 144 -4.96 8.39 0.63
C VAL A 144 -3.74 8.46 1.54
N VAL A 145 -3.47 7.41 2.32
CA VAL A 145 -2.33 7.40 3.24
C VAL A 145 -1.01 7.48 2.49
N THR A 146 -0.85 6.74 1.38
CA THR A 146 0.36 6.83 0.55
C THR A 146 0.58 8.25 0.02
N LEU A 147 -0.48 8.94 -0.41
CA LEU A 147 -0.42 10.33 -0.85
C LEU A 147 -0.08 11.30 0.30
N CYS A 148 -0.62 11.09 1.50
CA CYS A 148 -0.24 11.84 2.70
C CYS A 148 1.26 11.69 3.01
N LEU A 149 1.80 10.47 2.94
CA LEU A 149 3.22 10.21 3.15
C LEU A 149 4.08 10.87 2.06
N ALA A 150 3.64 10.82 0.80
CA ALA A 150 4.34 11.46 -0.30
C ALA A 150 4.37 13.00 -0.17
N GLY A 151 3.25 13.61 0.21
CA GLY A 151 3.19 15.04 0.55
C GLY A 151 4.12 15.38 1.72
N HIS A 152 4.05 14.62 2.81
CA HIS A 152 4.93 14.79 3.96
C HIS A 152 6.42 14.73 3.57
N ALA A 153 6.81 13.75 2.75
CA ALA A 153 8.17 13.60 2.26
C ALA A 153 8.66 14.78 1.40
N ARG A 154 7.75 15.51 0.75
CA ARG A 154 8.04 16.76 0.01
C ARG A 154 8.24 17.98 0.93
N GLY A 155 8.07 17.82 2.24
CA GLY A 155 8.16 18.91 3.23
C GLY A 155 6.82 19.57 3.54
N GLY A 156 5.70 18.99 3.09
CA GLY A 156 4.36 19.52 3.34
C GLY A 156 3.33 18.41 3.38
N CYS A 157 2.93 17.98 4.58
CA CYS A 157 1.60 17.40 4.72
C CYS A 157 0.67 18.55 5.07
N ASP A 158 -0.24 18.90 4.16
CA ASP A 158 -1.38 19.71 4.58
C ASP A 158 -2.13 18.93 5.68
N SER A 159 -2.27 19.54 6.85
CA SER A 159 -3.06 18.95 7.94
C SER A 159 -4.48 18.60 7.47
N SER A 160 -5.00 19.32 6.46
CA SER A 160 -6.32 19.07 5.87
C SER A 160 -6.46 17.66 5.29
N TRP A 161 -5.41 17.06 4.71
CA TRP A 161 -5.50 15.72 4.12
C TRP A 161 -5.57 14.64 5.18
N ARG A 162 -4.73 14.74 6.21
CA ARG A 162 -4.79 13.87 7.39
C ARG A 162 -6.15 13.99 8.07
N ASP A 163 -6.62 15.22 8.27
CA ASP A 163 -7.88 15.48 8.94
C ASP A 163 -9.07 14.98 8.11
N GLY A 164 -8.98 15.08 6.77
CA GLY A 164 -9.94 14.48 5.84
C GLY A 164 -10.00 12.96 5.95
N PHE A 165 -8.85 12.28 6.04
CA PHE A 165 -8.79 10.84 6.26
C PHE A 165 -9.43 10.45 7.60
N GLU A 166 -9.08 11.14 8.68
CA GLU A 166 -9.68 10.90 10.01
C GLU A 166 -11.18 11.21 10.04
N SER A 167 -11.64 12.22 9.30
CA SER A 167 -13.05 12.55 9.16
C SER A 167 -13.82 11.43 8.45
N CYS A 168 -13.29 10.91 7.34
CA CYS A 168 -13.91 9.78 6.63
C CYS A 168 -13.96 8.53 7.52
N ARG A 169 -12.84 8.25 8.21
CA ARG A 169 -12.74 7.11 9.13
C ARG A 169 -13.75 7.20 10.26
N ARG A 170 -13.90 8.38 10.88
CA ARG A 170 -14.88 8.62 11.95
C ARG A 170 -16.32 8.47 11.46
N ALA A 171 -16.64 9.05 10.30
CA ALA A 171 -17.97 8.95 9.72
C ALA A 171 -18.37 7.47 9.48
N LEU A 172 -17.45 6.63 8.99
CA LEU A 172 -17.70 5.19 8.85
C LEU A 172 -17.93 4.49 10.20
N TRP A 173 -17.13 4.82 11.22
CA TRP A 173 -17.29 4.27 12.57
C TRP A 173 -18.62 4.67 13.23
N GLU A 174 -19.11 5.86 12.94
CA GLU A 174 -20.38 6.39 13.45
C GLU A 174 -21.59 5.91 12.63
N GLY A 175 -21.38 5.10 11.58
CA GLY A 175 -22.44 4.58 10.73
C GLY A 175 -23.02 5.58 9.73
N ASP A 176 -22.23 6.60 9.35
CA ASP A 176 -22.59 7.63 8.36
C ASP A 176 -21.70 7.51 7.09
N PRO A 177 -21.86 6.45 6.29
CA PRO A 177 -20.99 6.20 5.13
C PRO A 177 -21.13 7.25 4.03
N GLU A 178 -22.27 7.93 3.92
CA GLU A 178 -22.52 8.99 2.93
C GLU A 178 -21.60 10.20 3.15
N ARG A 179 -21.16 10.43 4.38
CA ARG A 179 -20.18 11.47 4.71
C ARG A 179 -18.73 11.03 4.52
N ALA A 180 -18.48 9.75 4.24
CA ALA A 180 -17.15 9.20 4.07
C ALA A 180 -16.84 8.97 2.58
N SER A 181 -16.11 9.90 1.96
CA SER A 181 -15.62 9.72 0.59
C SER A 181 -14.09 9.68 0.57
N LEU A 182 -13.53 8.49 0.80
CA LEU A 182 -12.09 8.25 0.66
C LEU A 182 -11.64 8.38 -0.80
N SER A 183 -12.47 7.93 -1.75
CA SER A 183 -12.22 8.10 -3.18
C SER A 183 -12.22 9.57 -3.59
N GLY A 184 -13.19 10.36 -3.12
CA GLY A 184 -13.24 11.80 -3.37
C GLY A 184 -12.06 12.54 -2.75
N LEU A 185 -11.68 12.19 -1.51
CA LEU A 185 -10.48 12.74 -0.86
C LEU A 185 -9.22 12.42 -1.65
N ARG A 186 -9.03 11.15 -2.07
CA ARG A 186 -7.91 10.73 -2.92
C ARG A 186 -7.85 11.57 -4.20
N ASP A 187 -8.99 11.75 -4.88
CA ASP A 187 -9.02 12.47 -6.16
C ASP A 187 -8.66 13.95 -5.99
N LEU A 188 -9.10 14.58 -4.89
CA LEU A 188 -8.68 15.94 -4.52
C LEU A 188 -7.17 16.02 -4.24
N MET A 189 -6.61 15.07 -3.49
CA MET A 189 -5.18 15.03 -3.20
C MET A 189 -4.34 14.86 -4.46
N LEU A 190 -4.79 14.01 -5.39
CA LEU A 190 -4.12 13.83 -6.69
C LEU A 190 -4.10 15.13 -7.50
N ALA A 191 -5.17 15.93 -7.42
CA ALA A 191 -5.26 17.23 -8.09
C ALA A 191 -4.28 18.26 -7.55
N ASP A 192 -4.03 18.23 -6.25
CA ASP A 192 -3.07 19.13 -5.62
C ASP A 192 -1.62 18.69 -5.83
N ILE A 193 -1.33 17.39 -5.66
CA ILE A 193 0.02 16.83 -5.75
C ILE A 193 0.59 16.94 -7.16
N ASP A 194 -0.26 16.74 -8.17
CA ASP A 194 0.18 16.58 -9.55
C ASP A 194 -0.85 17.10 -10.58
N PRO A 195 -1.05 18.43 -10.66
CA PRO A 195 -2.04 19.06 -11.54
C PRO A 195 -1.82 18.79 -13.05
N GLY A 196 -0.75 18.09 -13.45
CA GLY A 196 -0.41 17.77 -14.85
C GLY A 196 -0.07 16.30 -15.16
N ARG A 197 0.29 15.44 -14.19
CA ARG A 197 0.52 13.98 -14.41
C ARG A 197 -0.50 13.07 -13.72
N HIS A 198 -1.69 13.59 -13.42
CA HIS A 198 -2.92 12.81 -13.18
C HIS A 198 -3.07 11.54 -14.01
N LYS A 199 -2.66 11.58 -15.29
CA LYS A 199 -2.70 10.41 -16.17
C LYS A 199 -1.86 9.24 -15.65
N LYS A 200 -0.66 9.50 -15.11
CA LYS A 200 0.22 8.42 -14.60
C LYS A 200 -0.31 7.86 -13.29
N THR A 201 -0.68 8.72 -12.35
CA THR A 201 -1.18 8.28 -11.04
C THR A 201 -2.55 7.62 -11.14
N GLY A 202 -3.40 8.11 -12.04
CA GLY A 202 -4.67 7.46 -12.38
C GLY A 202 -4.47 6.06 -12.96
N VAL A 203 -3.53 5.88 -13.90
CA VAL A 203 -3.18 4.55 -14.45
C VAL A 203 -2.67 3.61 -13.36
N ILE A 204 -1.80 4.08 -12.46
CA ILE A 204 -1.31 3.30 -11.32
C ILE A 204 -2.48 2.83 -10.44
N LEU A 205 -3.40 3.73 -10.08
CA LEU A 205 -4.56 3.37 -9.26
C LEU A 205 -5.50 2.40 -9.99
N THR A 206 -5.76 2.62 -11.28
CA THR A 206 -6.54 1.67 -12.09
C THR A 206 -5.92 0.28 -12.07
N ASN A 207 -4.60 0.19 -12.20
CA ASN A 207 -3.89 -1.09 -12.16
C ASN A 207 -3.95 -1.74 -10.76
N ILE A 208 -3.69 -0.98 -9.69
CA ILE A 208 -3.82 -1.47 -8.30
C ILE A 208 -5.22 -2.06 -8.04
N TYR A 209 -6.27 -1.42 -8.54
CA TYR A 209 -7.64 -1.89 -8.35
C TYR A 209 -8.02 -3.07 -9.26
N ALA A 210 -7.46 -3.14 -10.47
CA ALA A 210 -7.73 -4.23 -11.41
C ALA A 210 -7.21 -5.57 -10.88
N ASP A 211 -6.07 -5.57 -10.19
CA ASP A 211 -5.42 -6.77 -9.66
C ASP A 211 -6.25 -7.47 -8.55
N LEU A 212 -7.22 -6.77 -7.93
CA LEU A 212 -8.12 -7.34 -6.92
C LEU A 212 -9.40 -7.95 -7.48
N HIS A 213 -9.78 -7.62 -8.71
CA HIS A 213 -10.99 -8.14 -9.33
C HIS A 213 -10.77 -9.49 -10.04
N GLN A 214 -9.53 -9.96 -10.16
CA GLN A 214 -9.22 -11.24 -10.82
C GLN A 214 -9.62 -12.48 -9.99
N GLU A 215 -10.05 -12.33 -8.73
CA GLU A 215 -10.36 -13.46 -7.83
C GLU A 215 -11.85 -13.74 -7.58
N ARG A 216 -12.78 -13.21 -8.38
CA ARG A 216 -14.19 -13.68 -8.37
C ARG A 216 -14.58 -14.51 -9.60
N ARG A 217 -13.79 -15.54 -9.93
CA ARG A 217 -14.40 -16.75 -10.47
C ARG A 217 -14.47 -17.76 -9.32
N PRO A 218 -15.67 -18.06 -8.79
CA PRO A 218 -15.80 -19.24 -7.96
C PRO A 218 -15.47 -20.41 -8.87
N ASP A 219 -14.42 -21.16 -8.54
CA ASP A 219 -14.34 -22.54 -8.99
C ASP A 219 -15.63 -23.20 -8.51
N GLY A 220 -16.41 -23.69 -9.46
CA GLY A 220 -17.70 -24.30 -9.21
C GLY A 220 -17.53 -25.54 -8.35
N ASP A 221 -18.16 -25.51 -7.18
CA ASP A 221 -18.67 -26.71 -6.51
C ASP A 221 -20.00 -27.15 -7.17
#